data_AF-A0A374UJ09-F1
#
_entry.id   AF-A0A374UJ09-F1
#
_cell.length_a   1.000
_cell.length_b   1.000
_cell.length_c   1.000
_cell.angle_alpha   90.00
_cell.angle_beta   90.00
_cell.angle_gamma   90.00
#
_symmetry.space_group_name_H-M   'P 1'
#
loop_
_entity.id
_entity.type
_entity.pdbx_description
1 polymer ?
#
loop_
_entity_poly.entity_id
_entity_poly.type
_entity_poly.pdbx_seq_one_letter_code
_entity_poly.pdbx_strand_id
1 'polypeptide(L)'
;MNKHGMLKATSVAIALCTVMSSTTFAFSTVASAATVDTTETVSASTTKSKDNFSWDNASVYFLLTDRFRNGNTSNDHSYNRGLDQSGKVVSNIDDRATFHGGDFAGVTQSIEEGYFNNLGVNAIWISAPYEQTHGYVVGSDGNPSYAHYSYHGYYVLDYTQTDANFGTAEEFETLVDTAHEHGIRVIMDIVMNHSGYNSLYDMAEYGYGTVAPGWEDSYYSHKNVNNKTYHSFIDYNTNAEDWANWWGPDWIRCGVAGYTEGGGSDLTRSLAGLPDFKTEQASKVGIPKILQTKWSREGRLDSETA
;
A
#
# COMPACT_ATOMS: atom_id res chain seq x y z
N MET A 1 -15.13 -30.07 59.95
CA MET A 1 -16.60 -30.17 59.77
C MET A 1 -16.84 -30.15 58.26
N ASN A 2 -16.93 -31.29 57.56
CA ASN A 2 -18.15 -32.10 57.33
C ASN A 2 -19.34 -31.21 56.89
N LYS A 3 -20.00 -31.36 55.73
CA LYS A 3 -20.37 -32.53 54.90
C LYS A 3 -20.85 -32.00 53.51
N HIS A 4 -20.50 -32.64 52.38
CA HIS A 4 -21.36 -33.51 51.53
C HIS A 4 -22.61 -32.82 50.93
N GLY A 5 -22.95 -32.98 49.64
CA GLY A 5 -22.73 -34.16 48.83
C GLY A 5 -22.96 -34.01 47.33
N MET A 6 -22.37 -35.01 46.67
CA MET A 6 -22.34 -35.41 45.28
C MET A 6 -23.60 -36.19 44.91
N LEU A 7 -24.05 -36.14 43.66
CA LEU A 7 -24.78 -37.24 43.02
C LEU A 7 -24.48 -37.27 41.51
N LYS A 8 -23.84 -38.38 41.12
CA LYS A 8 -23.58 -38.88 39.75
C LYS A 8 -24.92 -39.33 39.12
N ALA A 9 -25.07 -39.36 37.80
CA ALA A 9 -24.82 -40.50 36.88
C ALA A 9 -25.90 -40.35 35.76
N THR A 10 -25.84 -40.83 34.51
CA THR A 10 -25.07 -41.87 33.81
C THR A 10 -25.38 -41.76 32.32
N SER A 11 -24.45 -42.20 31.49
CA SER A 11 -24.50 -42.34 30.02
C SER A 11 -25.57 -43.31 29.50
N VAL A 12 -26.03 -43.11 28.25
CA VAL A 12 -26.37 -44.20 27.31
C VAL A 12 -25.98 -43.79 25.88
N ALA A 13 -25.13 -44.60 25.26
CA ALA A 13 -24.83 -44.59 23.84
C ALA A 13 -25.72 -45.61 23.11
N ILE A 14 -26.21 -45.30 21.92
CA ILE A 14 -26.71 -46.29 20.95
C ILE A 14 -26.23 -45.87 19.56
N ALA A 15 -25.33 -46.68 19.00
CA ALA A 15 -25.02 -46.72 17.58
C ALA A 15 -26.04 -47.65 16.89
N LEU A 16 -26.45 -47.35 15.65
CA LEU A 16 -26.90 -48.37 14.71
C LEU A 16 -26.72 -47.91 13.26
N CYS A 17 -25.90 -48.64 12.51
CA CYS A 17 -25.76 -48.57 11.06
C CYS A 17 -26.92 -49.28 10.35
N THR A 18 -27.34 -48.78 9.19
CA THR A 18 -27.92 -49.61 8.11
C THR A 18 -27.52 -49.05 6.74
N VAL A 19 -27.01 -49.94 5.89
CA VAL A 19 -26.60 -49.79 4.49
C VAL A 19 -27.72 -50.31 3.58
N MET A 20 -27.75 -49.85 2.31
CA MET A 20 -28.41 -50.38 1.07
C MET A 20 -29.35 -49.34 0.44
N SER A 21 -29.47 -49.14 -0.88
CA SER A 21 -28.82 -49.67 -2.09
C SER A 21 -29.24 -48.80 -3.30
N SER A 22 -28.30 -48.62 -4.23
CA SER A 22 -28.43 -48.44 -5.69
C SER A 22 -29.76 -48.03 -6.36
N THR A 23 -29.71 -46.95 -7.14
CA THR A 23 -30.37 -46.88 -8.46
C THR A 23 -29.50 -46.10 -9.46
N THR A 24 -29.01 -46.80 -10.48
CA THR A 24 -28.39 -46.27 -11.69
C THR A 24 -29.46 -45.73 -12.64
N PHE A 25 -29.24 -44.54 -13.21
CA PHE A 25 -29.84 -44.12 -14.47
C PHE A 25 -28.74 -43.95 -15.51
N ALA A 26 -28.82 -44.75 -16.57
CA ALA A 26 -28.01 -44.59 -17.77
C ALA A 26 -28.78 -43.71 -18.76
N PHE A 27 -28.15 -42.62 -19.20
CA PHE A 27 -28.50 -41.96 -20.46
C PHE A 27 -27.25 -41.90 -21.33
N SER A 28 -27.33 -42.63 -22.44
CA SER A 28 -26.34 -42.68 -23.51
C SER A 28 -26.62 -41.59 -24.52
N THR A 29 -25.71 -40.63 -24.67
CA THR A 29 -25.50 -39.91 -25.93
C THR A 29 -24.00 -39.73 -26.14
N VAL A 30 -23.49 -40.41 -27.16
CA VAL A 30 -22.14 -40.28 -27.70
C VAL A 30 -22.03 -38.96 -28.45
N ALA A 31 -21.23 -38.03 -27.92
CA ALA A 31 -20.66 -36.93 -28.67
C ALA A 31 -19.14 -37.07 -28.62
N SER A 32 -18.55 -37.46 -29.75
CA SER A 32 -17.12 -37.55 -29.94
C SER A 32 -16.54 -36.14 -30.00
N ALA A 33 -15.94 -35.67 -28.90
CA ALA A 33 -15.03 -34.53 -28.91
C ALA A 33 -13.62 -35.07 -28.66
N ALA A 34 -12.75 -34.90 -29.65
CA ALA A 34 -11.34 -35.27 -29.54
C ALA A 34 -10.69 -34.43 -28.43
N THR A 35 -10.13 -35.10 -27.43
CA THR A 35 -9.21 -34.46 -26.48
C THR A 35 -7.88 -34.24 -27.19
N VAL A 36 -7.55 -32.99 -27.49
CA VAL A 36 -6.18 -32.60 -27.82
C VAL A 36 -5.40 -32.66 -26.52
N ASP A 37 -4.58 -33.70 -26.38
CA ASP A 37 -3.65 -33.86 -25.27
C ASP A 37 -2.41 -33.00 -25.55
N THR A 38 -2.47 -31.72 -25.17
CA THR A 38 -1.27 -30.88 -25.04
C THR A 38 -0.78 -30.97 -23.60
N THR A 39 -0.18 -32.11 -23.24
CA THR A 39 0.82 -32.13 -22.18
C THR A 39 2.06 -31.38 -22.68
N GLU A 40 2.08 -30.07 -22.50
CA GLU A 40 3.32 -29.32 -22.36
C GLU A 40 3.94 -29.75 -21.03
N THR A 41 4.82 -30.75 -21.06
CA THR A 41 5.72 -31.02 -19.93
C THR A 41 6.72 -29.88 -19.83
N VAL A 42 6.35 -28.83 -19.09
CA VAL A 42 7.34 -27.89 -18.54
C VAL A 42 8.17 -28.68 -17.53
N SER A 43 9.29 -29.22 -17.98
CA SER A 43 10.31 -29.74 -17.07
C SER A 43 10.96 -28.54 -16.40
N ALA A 44 10.38 -28.10 -15.28
CA ALA A 44 11.11 -27.28 -14.32
C ALA A 44 12.34 -28.08 -13.89
N SER A 45 13.52 -27.67 -14.34
CA SER A 45 14.80 -28.20 -13.88
C SER A 45 14.88 -27.96 -12.38
N THR A 46 14.47 -28.96 -11.60
CA THR A 46 14.59 -28.98 -10.14
C THR A 46 16.01 -29.36 -9.74
N THR A 47 16.98 -28.62 -10.24
CA THR A 47 18.16 -28.36 -9.42
C THR A 47 17.75 -27.28 -8.43
N LYS A 48 17.08 -27.69 -7.35
CA LYS A 48 17.08 -26.93 -6.11
C LYS A 48 18.56 -26.75 -5.75
N SER A 49 19.15 -25.63 -6.15
CA SER A 49 20.28 -25.08 -5.43
C SER A 49 19.90 -25.19 -3.95
N LYS A 50 20.77 -25.78 -3.14
CA LYS A 50 20.60 -25.67 -1.69
C LYS A 50 20.68 -24.19 -1.40
N ASP A 51 19.51 -23.59 -1.28
CA ASP A 51 19.32 -22.23 -0.85
C ASP A 51 19.90 -22.13 0.55
N ASN A 52 21.19 -21.78 0.61
CA ASN A 52 21.98 -21.70 1.83
C ASN A 52 21.79 -20.32 2.50
N PHE A 53 20.80 -19.53 2.07
CA PHE A 53 20.51 -18.25 2.69
C PHE A 53 20.09 -18.45 4.16
N SER A 54 20.70 -17.66 5.05
CA SER A 54 20.26 -17.51 6.43
C SER A 54 20.27 -16.03 6.79
N TRP A 55 19.21 -15.59 7.48
CA TRP A 55 19.13 -14.24 8.02
C TRP A 55 20.24 -13.93 9.04
N ASP A 56 20.81 -14.96 9.69
CA ASP A 56 21.94 -14.80 10.62
C ASP A 56 23.20 -14.24 9.93
N ASN A 57 23.32 -14.40 8.61
CA ASN A 57 24.44 -13.92 7.80
C ASN A 57 23.98 -12.98 6.67
N ALA A 58 22.86 -12.28 6.85
CA ALA A 58 22.39 -11.32 5.87
C ALA A 58 23.26 -10.05 5.88
N SER A 59 23.80 -9.70 4.72
CA SER A 59 24.36 -8.38 4.43
C SER A 59 23.30 -7.59 3.68
N VAL A 60 22.69 -6.63 4.38
CA VAL A 60 21.53 -5.87 3.88
C VAL A 60 21.97 -4.55 3.26
N TYR A 61 21.47 -4.26 2.06
CA TYR A 61 21.57 -2.94 1.43
C TYR A 61 20.21 -2.24 1.45
N PHE A 62 20.10 -1.13 2.17
CA PHE A 62 18.92 -0.28 2.08
C PHE A 62 19.03 0.64 0.86
N LEU A 63 18.00 0.63 0.01
CA LEU A 63 17.85 1.54 -1.10
C LEU A 63 16.52 2.29 -0.98
N LEU A 64 16.60 3.61 -1.12
CA LEU A 64 15.43 4.46 -1.28
C LEU A 64 15.03 4.38 -2.76
N THR A 65 13.92 3.71 -3.06
CA THR A 65 13.53 3.33 -4.44
C THR A 65 13.62 4.51 -5.40
N ASP A 66 12.96 5.63 -5.05
CA ASP A 66 12.94 6.88 -5.83
C ASP A 66 14.33 7.49 -6.13
N ARG A 67 15.33 7.21 -5.30
CA ARG A 67 16.67 7.83 -5.38
C ARG A 67 17.74 6.87 -5.87
N PHE A 68 17.38 5.63 -6.17
CA PHE A 68 18.36 4.61 -6.51
C PHE A 68 18.72 4.64 -8.00
N ARG A 69 17.76 4.36 -8.89
CA ARG A 69 17.96 4.34 -10.34
C ARG A 69 16.61 4.46 -11.06
N ASN A 70 16.51 5.43 -11.97
CA ASN A 70 15.37 5.58 -12.86
C ASN A 70 15.56 4.64 -14.07
N GLY A 71 14.78 3.56 -14.11
CA GLY A 71 14.82 2.56 -15.18
C GLY A 71 13.70 2.72 -16.21
N ASN A 72 12.64 3.47 -15.89
CA ASN A 72 11.44 3.65 -16.68
C ASN A 72 10.87 5.08 -16.53
N THR A 73 11.36 6.02 -17.32
CA THR A 73 10.90 7.42 -17.28
C THR A 73 9.43 7.65 -17.66
N SER A 74 8.70 6.62 -18.13
CA SER A 74 7.28 6.77 -18.50
C SER A 74 6.36 6.92 -17.28
N ASN A 75 6.84 6.53 -16.10
CA ASN A 75 6.09 6.57 -14.85
C ASN A 75 6.47 7.75 -13.91
N ASP A 76 7.42 8.60 -14.33
CA ASP A 76 7.98 9.72 -13.54
C ASP A 76 6.93 10.71 -13.03
N HIS A 77 5.79 10.81 -13.73
CA HIS A 77 4.73 11.79 -13.46
C HIS A 77 3.36 11.14 -13.19
N SER A 78 3.34 9.89 -12.72
CA SER A 78 2.10 9.26 -12.24
C SER A 78 1.34 10.17 -11.26
N TYR A 79 0.01 10.12 -11.32
CA TYR A 79 -0.89 10.99 -10.55
C TYR A 79 -0.67 12.51 -10.75
N ASN A 80 -0.11 12.91 -11.89
CA ASN A 80 0.23 14.31 -12.23
C ASN A 80 1.27 14.95 -11.30
N ARG A 81 2.08 14.14 -10.61
CA ARG A 81 3.12 14.65 -9.70
C ARG A 81 4.15 15.48 -10.47
N GLY A 82 4.38 16.71 -10.00
CA GLY A 82 5.31 17.65 -10.64
C GLY A 82 4.83 18.25 -11.97
N LEU A 83 3.55 18.05 -12.34
CA LEU A 83 2.95 18.66 -13.52
C LEU A 83 2.13 19.92 -13.16
N ASP A 84 1.99 20.84 -14.11
CA ASP A 84 0.99 21.92 -14.05
C ASP A 84 -0.40 21.42 -14.50
N GLN A 85 -1.41 22.29 -14.43
CA GLN A 85 -2.79 21.97 -14.85
C GLN A 85 -2.92 21.59 -16.33
N SER A 86 -1.93 21.93 -17.17
CA SER A 86 -1.90 21.55 -18.59
C SER A 86 -1.20 20.22 -18.83
N GLY A 87 -0.71 19.56 -17.77
CA GLY A 87 0.03 18.30 -17.85
C GLY A 87 1.50 18.48 -18.20
N LYS A 88 2.06 19.69 -18.07
CA LYS A 88 3.48 19.96 -18.37
C LYS A 88 4.31 19.97 -17.10
N VAL A 89 5.51 19.37 -17.17
CA VAL A 89 6.48 19.39 -16.06
C VAL A 89 6.80 20.83 -15.65
N VAL A 90 6.64 21.11 -14.36
CA VAL A 90 6.92 22.43 -13.79
C VAL A 90 8.43 22.60 -13.65
N SER A 91 8.96 23.71 -14.17
CA SER A 91 10.39 24.03 -14.10
C SER A 91 10.70 25.10 -13.06
N ASN A 92 11.96 25.11 -12.59
CA ASN A 92 12.47 26.06 -11.60
C ASN A 92 11.73 25.99 -10.25
N ILE A 93 11.51 24.77 -9.77
CA ILE A 93 10.91 24.46 -8.46
C ILE A 93 12.01 24.01 -7.49
N ASP A 94 11.70 24.04 -6.19
CA ASP A 94 12.50 23.34 -5.18
C ASP A 94 12.10 21.86 -5.17
N ASP A 95 12.95 21.00 -5.73
CA ASP A 95 12.66 19.60 -6.01
C ASP A 95 13.25 18.63 -4.96
N ARG A 96 13.75 19.13 -3.84
CA ARG A 96 14.44 18.29 -2.83
C ARG A 96 13.57 17.15 -2.27
N ALA A 97 12.26 17.39 -2.21
CA ALA A 97 11.26 16.46 -1.69
C ALA A 97 10.21 16.09 -2.74
N THR A 98 10.57 16.15 -4.03
CA THR A 98 9.78 15.57 -5.11
C THR A 98 10.30 14.18 -5.48
N PHE A 99 9.53 13.47 -6.30
CA PHE A 99 9.99 12.24 -6.95
C PHE A 99 11.09 12.56 -7.97
N HIS A 100 12.15 11.73 -7.99
CA HIS A 100 13.28 11.79 -8.91
C HIS A 100 13.31 10.60 -9.88
N GLY A 101 12.31 9.72 -9.81
CA GLY A 101 12.00 8.72 -10.83
C GLY A 101 12.68 7.37 -10.63
N GLY A 102 13.32 7.13 -9.49
CA GLY A 102 13.80 5.78 -9.18
C GLY A 102 12.65 4.80 -9.02
N ASP A 103 12.77 3.62 -9.63
CA ASP A 103 11.65 2.70 -9.84
C ASP A 103 12.08 1.22 -9.74
N PHE A 104 11.11 0.31 -9.79
CA PHE A 104 11.38 -1.13 -9.73
C PHE A 104 12.21 -1.61 -10.92
N ALA A 105 11.97 -1.07 -12.12
CA ALA A 105 12.73 -1.41 -13.31
C ALA A 105 14.23 -1.10 -13.15
N GLY A 106 14.58 0.04 -12.56
CA GLY A 106 15.95 0.45 -12.27
C GLY A 106 16.61 -0.43 -11.22
N VAL A 107 15.87 -0.84 -10.19
CA VAL A 107 16.38 -1.82 -9.20
C VAL A 107 16.66 -3.17 -9.87
N THR A 108 15.73 -3.67 -10.69
CA THR A 108 15.87 -4.92 -11.46
C THR A 108 17.12 -4.87 -12.35
N GLN A 109 17.28 -3.81 -13.15
CA GLN A 109 18.46 -3.62 -14.00
C GLN A 109 19.78 -3.67 -13.21
N SER A 110 19.82 -3.03 -12.02
CA SER A 110 21.02 -3.07 -11.17
C SER A 110 21.30 -4.47 -10.60
N ILE A 111 20.27 -5.29 -10.34
CA ILE A 111 20.45 -6.70 -9.96
C ILE A 111 21.06 -7.50 -11.11
N GLU A 112 20.51 -7.37 -12.32
CA GLU A 112 20.97 -8.06 -13.53
C GLU A 112 22.43 -7.70 -13.88
N GLU A 113 22.80 -6.43 -13.73
CA GLU A 113 24.17 -5.94 -13.91
C GLU A 113 25.14 -6.41 -12.81
N GLY A 114 24.64 -7.08 -11.79
CA GLY A 114 25.42 -7.65 -10.70
C GLY A 114 25.89 -6.63 -9.66
N TYR A 115 25.32 -5.41 -9.62
CA TYR A 115 25.71 -4.35 -8.68
C TYR A 115 25.77 -4.86 -7.23
N PHE A 116 24.70 -5.49 -6.77
CA PHE A 116 24.57 -6.00 -5.40
C PHE A 116 25.50 -7.19 -5.12
N ASN A 117 25.63 -8.12 -6.07
CA ASN A 117 26.55 -9.27 -5.94
C ASN A 117 28.02 -8.82 -5.91
N ASN A 118 28.39 -7.84 -6.73
CA ASN A 118 29.74 -7.25 -6.75
C ASN A 118 30.05 -6.51 -5.44
N LEU A 119 29.03 -5.89 -4.82
CA LEU A 119 29.13 -5.30 -3.49
C LEU A 119 29.23 -6.37 -2.38
N GLY A 120 28.73 -7.58 -2.63
CA GLY A 120 28.72 -8.69 -1.67
C GLY A 120 27.51 -8.69 -0.72
N VAL A 121 26.41 -8.04 -1.11
CA VAL A 121 25.15 -8.07 -0.34
C VAL A 121 24.24 -9.17 -0.86
N ASN A 122 23.45 -9.76 0.04
CA ASN A 122 22.53 -10.87 -0.25
C ASN A 122 21.09 -10.59 0.19
N ALA A 123 20.82 -9.36 0.63
CA ALA A 123 19.48 -8.85 0.87
C ALA A 123 19.42 -7.35 0.50
N ILE A 124 18.34 -6.94 -0.14
CA ILE A 124 18.01 -5.53 -0.38
C ILE A 124 16.77 -5.16 0.44
N TRP A 125 16.80 -3.99 1.07
CA TRP A 125 15.64 -3.39 1.73
C TRP A 125 15.20 -2.20 0.89
N ILE A 126 13.97 -2.24 0.40
CA ILE A 126 13.38 -1.19 -0.43
C ILE A 126 12.42 -0.31 0.37
N SER A 127 12.20 0.91 -0.12
CA SER A 127 11.09 1.76 0.34
C SER A 127 9.75 1.04 0.24
N ALA A 128 8.78 1.47 1.05
CA ALA A 128 7.46 0.86 1.05
C ALA A 128 6.82 0.99 -0.36
N PRO A 129 6.52 -0.13 -1.03
CA PRO A 129 6.25 -0.15 -2.47
C PRO A 129 4.80 0.21 -2.80
N TYR A 130 3.91 0.19 -1.81
CA TYR A 130 2.48 0.38 -2.00
C TYR A 130 2.12 1.84 -2.27
N GLU A 131 0.92 2.06 -2.79
CA GLU A 131 0.44 3.35 -3.26
C GLU A 131 0.44 4.41 -2.16
N GLN A 132 1.13 5.52 -2.45
CA GLN A 132 1.25 6.65 -1.56
C GLN A 132 0.25 7.74 -1.93
N THR A 133 0.03 8.71 -1.04
CA THR A 133 -0.76 9.92 -1.33
C THR A 133 -0.28 10.57 -2.62
N HIS A 134 -1.21 11.02 -3.46
CA HIS A 134 -0.88 11.51 -4.79
C HIS A 134 -0.32 12.93 -4.71
N GLY A 135 -0.92 13.76 -3.86
CA GLY A 135 -0.52 15.14 -3.72
C GLY A 135 0.64 15.38 -2.75
N TYR A 136 1.26 16.56 -2.88
CA TYR A 136 2.24 17.02 -1.91
C TYR A 136 1.57 17.67 -0.68
N VAL A 137 2.26 17.57 0.45
CA VAL A 137 2.11 18.47 1.60
C VAL A 137 3.28 19.44 1.66
N VAL A 138 3.29 20.33 2.64
CA VAL A 138 4.34 21.33 2.77
C VAL A 138 5.42 20.85 3.74
N GLY A 139 6.67 20.79 3.28
CA GLY A 139 7.76 20.10 3.99
C GLY A 139 8.46 20.91 5.10
N SER A 140 8.16 22.20 5.30
CA SER A 140 8.77 23.02 6.34
C SER A 140 7.93 24.26 6.66
N ASP A 141 7.96 24.72 7.92
CA ASP A 141 7.43 26.02 8.35
C ASP A 141 8.33 27.20 7.94
N GLY A 142 9.52 26.93 7.39
CA GLY A 142 10.56 27.92 7.07
C GLY A 142 10.41 28.59 5.70
N ASN A 143 11.31 29.53 5.42
CA ASN A 143 11.44 30.19 4.11
C ASN A 143 12.85 29.91 3.53
N PRO A 144 12.99 29.15 2.43
CA PRO A 144 11.91 28.59 1.62
C PRO A 144 11.28 27.34 2.24
N SER A 145 9.98 27.23 2.04
CA SER A 145 9.21 26.01 2.20
C SER A 145 9.05 25.36 0.81
N TYR A 146 8.77 24.06 0.78
CA TYR A 146 8.80 23.26 -0.45
C TYR A 146 7.66 22.25 -0.49
N ALA A 147 7.29 21.85 -1.71
CA ALA A 147 6.39 20.72 -1.93
C ALA A 147 7.08 19.43 -1.47
N HIS A 148 6.41 18.69 -0.60
CA HIS A 148 6.88 17.43 -0.06
C HIS A 148 5.93 16.31 -0.49
N TYR A 149 6.38 15.58 -1.50
CA TYR A 149 5.73 14.37 -1.95
C TYR A 149 6.14 13.16 -1.10
N SER A 150 5.44 12.06 -1.31
CA SER A 150 5.58 10.79 -0.61
C SER A 150 6.65 9.87 -1.21
N TYR A 151 7.65 10.43 -1.90
CA TYR A 151 8.72 9.70 -2.62
C TYR A 151 9.49 8.68 -1.77
N HIS A 152 9.45 8.86 -0.44
CA HIS A 152 10.12 8.00 0.52
C HIS A 152 9.32 6.74 0.92
N GLY A 153 8.02 6.66 0.58
CA GLY A 153 7.19 5.48 0.87
C GLY A 153 6.46 5.48 2.22
N TYR A 154 6.39 6.61 2.94
CA TYR A 154 5.81 6.67 4.31
C TYR A 154 4.44 7.36 4.39
N TYR A 155 3.85 7.83 3.28
CA TYR A 155 2.53 8.45 3.26
C TYR A 155 1.54 7.58 2.50
N VAL A 156 1.17 6.44 3.08
CA VAL A 156 0.30 5.46 2.43
C VAL A 156 -1.11 6.01 2.13
N LEU A 157 -1.62 5.63 0.96
CA LEU A 157 -3.01 5.83 0.57
C LEU A 157 -3.74 4.48 0.40
N ASP A 158 -3.14 3.52 -0.33
CA ASP A 158 -3.74 2.22 -0.63
C ASP A 158 -2.69 1.10 -0.54
N TYR A 159 -2.90 0.11 0.33
CA TYR A 159 -1.98 -1.03 0.49
C TYR A 159 -2.16 -2.12 -0.57
N THR A 160 -3.21 -2.04 -1.40
CA THR A 160 -3.59 -3.10 -2.34
C THR A 160 -2.89 -2.98 -3.70
N GLN A 161 -2.22 -1.85 -3.96
CA GLN A 161 -1.55 -1.55 -5.22
C GLN A 161 -0.15 -0.99 -4.94
N THR A 162 0.76 -1.14 -5.91
CA THR A 162 2.05 -0.44 -5.90
C THR A 162 1.86 1.04 -6.22
N ASP A 163 2.76 1.91 -5.75
CA ASP A 163 2.76 3.30 -6.19
C ASP A 163 3.16 3.36 -7.67
N ALA A 164 2.32 3.98 -8.49
CA ALA A 164 2.54 4.01 -9.93
C ALA A 164 3.76 4.85 -10.36
N ASN A 165 4.42 5.61 -9.47
CA ASN A 165 5.75 6.18 -9.75
C ASN A 165 6.88 5.15 -9.59
N PHE A 166 6.67 4.08 -8.82
CA PHE A 166 7.65 3.01 -8.66
C PHE A 166 7.47 1.90 -9.70
N GLY A 167 6.25 1.66 -10.17
CA GLY A 167 5.95 0.66 -11.20
C GLY A 167 4.71 -0.17 -10.88
N THR A 168 4.38 -1.11 -11.75
CA THR A 168 3.23 -2.00 -11.59
C THR A 168 3.51 -3.16 -10.63
N ALA A 169 2.47 -3.89 -10.25
CA ALA A 169 2.60 -5.11 -9.46
C ALA A 169 3.45 -6.17 -10.19
N GLU A 170 3.33 -6.27 -11.52
CA GLU A 170 4.12 -7.18 -12.35
C GLU A 170 5.60 -6.77 -12.43
N GLU A 171 5.89 -5.45 -12.48
CA GLU A 171 7.27 -4.96 -12.38
C GLU A 171 7.87 -5.26 -11.00
N PHE A 172 7.06 -5.18 -9.94
CA PHE A 172 7.50 -5.56 -8.60
C PHE A 172 7.73 -7.07 -8.45
N GLU A 173 6.85 -7.91 -9.01
CA GLU A 173 7.04 -9.38 -9.09
C GLU A 173 8.34 -9.70 -9.83
N THR A 174 8.58 -9.05 -10.98
CA THR A 174 9.81 -9.20 -11.76
C THR A 174 11.05 -8.86 -10.92
N LEU A 175 11.03 -7.73 -10.19
CA LEU A 175 12.14 -7.36 -9.29
C LEU A 175 12.42 -8.47 -8.27
N VAL A 176 11.38 -8.98 -7.61
CA VAL A 176 11.50 -10.01 -6.57
C VAL A 176 12.05 -11.31 -7.15
N ASP A 177 11.56 -11.74 -8.30
CA ASP A 177 12.02 -12.95 -8.98
C ASP A 177 13.48 -12.81 -9.43
N THR A 178 13.83 -11.70 -10.08
CA THR A 178 15.21 -11.41 -10.48
C THR A 178 16.16 -11.34 -9.28
N ALA A 179 15.73 -10.74 -8.16
CA ALA A 179 16.51 -10.75 -6.93
C ALA A 179 16.77 -12.19 -6.45
N HIS A 180 15.73 -13.02 -6.39
CA HIS A 180 15.84 -14.41 -5.94
C HIS A 180 16.72 -15.27 -6.84
N GLU A 181 16.62 -15.11 -8.16
CA GLU A 181 17.49 -15.79 -9.14
C GLU A 181 18.96 -15.43 -8.94
N HIS A 182 19.24 -14.21 -8.49
CA HIS A 182 20.58 -13.70 -8.19
C HIS A 182 21.03 -13.98 -6.75
N GLY A 183 20.24 -14.74 -5.97
CA GLY A 183 20.58 -15.10 -4.58
C GLY A 183 20.38 -13.97 -3.57
N ILE A 184 19.57 -12.96 -3.91
CA ILE A 184 19.29 -11.77 -3.11
C ILE A 184 17.87 -11.85 -2.54
N ARG A 185 17.68 -11.60 -1.25
CA ARG A 185 16.36 -11.43 -0.63
C ARG A 185 15.85 -10.01 -0.71
N VAL A 186 14.54 -9.86 -0.80
CA VAL A 186 13.87 -8.55 -0.72
C VAL A 186 13.22 -8.39 0.65
N ILE A 187 13.59 -7.31 1.35
CA ILE A 187 12.93 -6.83 2.56
C ILE A 187 12.03 -5.67 2.14
N MET A 188 10.73 -5.82 2.37
CA MET A 188 9.74 -4.79 2.13
C MET A 188 9.55 -3.95 3.39
N ASP A 189 9.62 -2.62 3.28
CA ASP A 189 9.20 -1.75 4.37
C ASP A 189 7.68 -1.82 4.56
N ILE A 190 7.22 -1.83 5.82
CA ILE A 190 5.80 -1.92 6.18
C ILE A 190 5.47 -0.85 7.22
N VAL A 191 4.81 0.20 6.76
CA VAL A 191 4.38 1.34 7.56
C VAL A 191 2.97 1.06 8.06
N MET A 192 2.86 0.60 9.30
CA MET A 192 1.57 0.25 9.92
C MET A 192 1.11 1.24 11.00
N ASN A 193 1.94 2.22 11.34
CA ASN A 193 1.62 3.18 12.39
C ASN A 193 0.61 4.22 11.91
N HIS A 194 0.80 4.79 10.72
CA HIS A 194 0.06 5.95 10.23
C HIS A 194 -0.31 5.82 8.76
N SER A 195 -1.37 6.53 8.37
CA SER A 195 -1.63 6.81 6.96
C SER A 195 -0.77 7.98 6.47
N GLY A 196 -0.82 8.28 5.17
CA GLY A 196 -0.38 9.57 4.67
C GLY A 196 -1.21 10.73 5.19
N TYR A 197 -0.66 11.94 5.10
CA TYR A 197 -1.38 13.18 5.40
C TYR A 197 -2.56 13.38 4.44
N ASN A 198 -3.50 14.26 4.79
CA ASN A 198 -4.41 14.81 3.80
C ASN A 198 -3.62 15.76 2.88
N SER A 199 -3.79 15.63 1.57
CA SER A 199 -3.27 16.57 0.60
C SER A 199 -4.41 17.29 -0.11
N LEU A 200 -4.20 18.53 -0.57
CA LEU A 200 -5.20 19.28 -1.33
C LEU A 200 -5.68 18.49 -2.57
N TYR A 201 -4.75 17.82 -3.25
CA TYR A 201 -5.04 17.02 -4.44
C TYR A 201 -5.93 15.82 -4.11
N ASP A 202 -5.54 15.01 -3.13
CA ASP A 202 -6.28 13.80 -2.75
C ASP A 202 -7.66 14.15 -2.18
N MET A 203 -7.77 15.23 -1.39
CA MET A 203 -9.04 15.74 -0.87
C MET A 203 -10.00 16.12 -2.00
N ALA A 204 -9.51 16.83 -3.03
CA ALA A 204 -10.30 17.23 -4.17
C ALA A 204 -10.67 16.06 -5.09
N GLU A 205 -9.74 15.13 -5.31
CA GLU A 205 -9.92 13.96 -6.18
C GLU A 205 -10.92 12.95 -5.58
N TYR A 206 -10.85 12.70 -4.27
CA TYR A 206 -11.62 11.66 -3.59
C TYR A 206 -12.77 12.19 -2.73
N GLY A 207 -12.95 13.51 -2.63
CA GLY A 207 -14.10 14.13 -1.99
C GLY A 207 -14.16 13.91 -0.47
N TYR A 208 -13.05 14.18 0.22
CA TYR A 208 -13.00 14.16 1.68
C TYR A 208 -12.43 15.47 2.25
N GLY A 209 -12.95 15.84 3.41
CA GLY A 209 -12.79 17.20 3.94
C GLY A 209 -13.32 18.27 2.97
N THR A 210 -13.13 19.54 3.30
CA THR A 210 -13.57 20.65 2.44
C THR A 210 -12.36 21.44 1.95
N VAL A 211 -12.22 21.53 0.62
CA VAL A 211 -11.18 22.32 -0.05
C VAL A 211 -11.79 23.62 -0.58
N ALA A 212 -11.19 24.76 -0.23
CA ALA A 212 -11.64 26.07 -0.69
C ALA A 212 -11.30 26.30 -2.19
N PRO A 213 -12.13 27.05 -2.93
CA PRO A 213 -11.90 27.32 -4.35
C PRO A 213 -10.58 28.08 -4.60
N GLY A 214 -9.95 27.82 -5.74
CA GLY A 214 -8.71 28.47 -6.15
C GLY A 214 -7.44 27.82 -5.56
N TRP A 215 -7.57 26.65 -4.92
CA TRP A 215 -6.42 25.90 -4.42
C TRP A 215 -5.51 25.42 -5.55
N GLU A 216 -6.07 25.16 -6.74
CA GLU A 216 -5.36 24.64 -7.91
C GLU A 216 -4.27 25.60 -8.38
N ASP A 217 -4.59 26.90 -8.45
CA ASP A 217 -3.66 27.95 -8.87
C ASP A 217 -2.42 27.99 -7.96
N SER A 218 -2.63 27.77 -6.66
CA SER A 218 -1.55 27.67 -5.69
C SER A 218 -0.81 26.34 -5.83
N TYR A 219 -1.55 25.23 -5.91
CA TYR A 219 -1.01 23.88 -5.84
C TYR A 219 -0.13 23.55 -7.04
N TYR A 220 -0.67 23.67 -8.26
CA TYR A 220 0.00 23.25 -9.49
C TYR A 220 1.20 24.14 -9.86
N SER A 221 1.25 25.37 -9.35
CA SER A 221 2.37 26.27 -9.64
C SER A 221 3.70 25.77 -9.09
N HIS A 222 3.69 24.98 -8.00
CA HIS A 222 4.86 24.56 -7.22
C HIS A 222 5.80 25.72 -6.83
N LYS A 223 5.28 26.95 -6.82
CA LYS A 223 6.03 28.18 -6.54
C LYS A 223 5.52 28.82 -5.27
N ASN A 224 6.44 29.39 -4.49
CA ASN A 224 6.12 30.06 -3.22
C ASN A 224 5.32 29.17 -2.25
N VAL A 225 5.55 27.85 -2.29
CA VAL A 225 4.89 26.88 -1.42
C VAL A 225 5.15 27.25 0.04
N ASN A 226 4.10 27.44 0.82
CA ASN A 226 4.20 27.79 2.24
C ASN A 226 2.96 27.32 3.01
N ASN A 227 3.14 27.02 4.30
CA ASN A 227 2.08 26.50 5.17
C ASN A 227 0.88 27.43 5.27
N LYS A 228 1.10 28.74 5.40
CA LYS A 228 0.00 29.70 5.54
C LYS A 228 -0.96 29.66 4.35
N THR A 229 -0.43 29.68 3.12
CA THR A 229 -1.24 29.59 1.91
C THR A 229 -1.84 28.21 1.76
N TYR A 230 -1.04 27.14 1.88
CA TYR A 230 -1.51 25.77 1.70
C TYR A 230 -2.68 25.43 2.62
N HIS A 231 -2.53 25.67 3.93
CA HIS A 231 -3.56 25.36 4.92
C HIS A 231 -4.75 26.32 4.88
N SER A 232 -4.64 27.50 4.23
CA SER A 232 -5.79 28.40 4.05
C SER A 232 -6.87 27.84 3.13
N PHE A 233 -6.52 26.83 2.32
CA PHE A 233 -7.47 26.13 1.46
C PHE A 233 -8.17 24.95 2.13
N ILE A 234 -7.84 24.61 3.37
CA ILE A 234 -8.36 23.42 4.05
C ILE A 234 -9.24 23.84 5.23
N ASP A 235 -10.51 23.44 5.22
CA ASP A 235 -11.34 23.55 6.42
C ASP A 235 -11.12 22.33 7.33
N TYR A 236 -10.31 22.52 8.37
CA TYR A 236 -10.03 21.49 9.37
C TYR A 236 -11.13 21.33 10.43
N ASN A 237 -11.91 22.37 10.66
CA ASN A 237 -12.67 22.53 11.90
C ASN A 237 -14.15 22.27 11.73
N THR A 238 -14.66 22.38 10.51
CA THR A 238 -16.07 22.15 10.22
C THR A 238 -16.28 20.91 9.36
N ASN A 239 -17.54 20.48 9.30
CA ASN A 239 -18.01 19.40 8.44
C ASN A 239 -17.38 18.01 8.69
N ALA A 240 -17.67 17.44 9.86
CA ALA A 240 -17.24 16.08 10.23
C ALA A 240 -17.73 15.00 9.24
N GLU A 241 -18.85 15.23 8.54
CA GLU A 241 -19.37 14.30 7.55
C GLU A 241 -18.46 14.23 6.31
N ASP A 242 -17.98 15.37 5.80
CA ASP A 242 -17.01 15.41 4.70
C ASP A 242 -15.69 14.75 5.10
N TRP A 243 -15.20 15.01 6.32
CA TRP A 243 -13.96 14.40 6.82
C TRP A 243 -14.10 12.88 7.03
N ALA A 244 -15.29 12.38 7.36
CA ALA A 244 -15.55 10.95 7.48
C ALA A 244 -15.40 10.17 6.15
N ASN A 245 -15.41 10.86 5.00
CA ASN A 245 -15.17 10.25 3.69
C ASN A 245 -13.70 9.86 3.45
N TRP A 246 -12.78 10.23 4.34
CA TRP A 246 -11.38 9.82 4.29
C TRP A 246 -11.20 8.38 4.82
N TRP A 247 -10.31 8.17 5.80
CA TRP A 247 -10.18 6.90 6.51
C TRP A 247 -11.36 6.63 7.45
N GLY A 248 -11.99 7.68 7.96
CA GLY A 248 -13.06 7.61 8.95
C GLY A 248 -12.52 7.63 10.39
N PRO A 249 -13.31 8.12 11.36
CA PRO A 249 -12.87 8.30 12.74
C PRO A 249 -12.62 6.98 13.47
N ASP A 250 -13.09 5.85 12.94
CA ASP A 250 -12.83 4.53 13.52
C ASP A 250 -11.46 3.96 13.10
N TRP A 251 -10.88 4.44 11.99
CA TRP A 251 -9.59 3.96 11.48
C TRP A 251 -8.41 4.71 12.06
N ILE A 252 -8.47 6.04 12.02
CA ILE A 252 -7.35 6.90 12.38
C ILE A 252 -7.73 7.92 13.45
N ARG A 253 -6.72 8.44 14.13
CA ARG A 253 -6.81 9.62 14.99
C ARG A 253 -6.02 10.76 14.34
N CYS A 254 -6.57 11.97 14.35
CA CYS A 254 -5.94 13.19 13.84
C CYS A 254 -6.71 14.44 14.32
N GLY A 255 -6.13 15.61 14.15
CA GLY A 255 -6.70 16.90 14.56
C GLY A 255 -7.65 17.52 13.54
N VAL A 256 -8.67 16.79 13.09
CA VAL A 256 -9.71 17.31 12.17
C VAL A 256 -11.11 17.04 12.70
N ALA A 257 -12.12 17.76 12.19
CA ALA A 257 -13.50 17.64 12.64
C ALA A 257 -14.01 16.19 12.62
N GLY A 258 -14.55 15.73 13.75
CA GLY A 258 -15.12 14.39 13.90
C GLY A 258 -14.12 13.29 14.28
N TYR A 259 -12.82 13.56 14.26
CA TYR A 259 -11.79 12.57 14.60
C TYR A 259 -11.36 12.69 16.06
N THR A 260 -10.88 11.59 16.61
CA THR A 260 -10.18 11.62 17.91
C THR A 260 -8.83 12.29 17.71
N GLU A 261 -8.48 13.25 18.55
CA GLU A 261 -7.15 13.85 18.52
C GLU A 261 -6.07 12.86 18.97
N GLY A 262 -4.83 13.09 18.53
CA GLY A 262 -3.66 12.38 19.05
C GLY A 262 -3.44 12.70 20.53
N GLY A 263 -3.15 11.68 21.34
CA GLY A 263 -2.78 11.84 22.74
C GLY A 263 -1.28 12.12 22.93
N GLY A 264 -0.84 12.22 24.19
CA GLY A 264 0.57 12.47 24.53
C GLY A 264 1.44 11.23 24.78
N SER A 265 0.86 10.02 24.73
CA SER A 265 1.55 8.76 25.04
C SER A 265 2.17 8.11 23.79
N ASP A 266 3.11 7.19 23.98
CA ASP A 266 3.68 6.41 22.86
C ASP A 266 2.64 5.54 22.15
N LEU A 267 1.49 5.27 22.75
CA LEU A 267 0.42 4.47 22.15
C LEU A 267 -0.58 5.28 21.33
N THR A 268 -0.68 6.59 21.57
CA THR A 268 -1.78 7.41 21.04
C THR A 268 -1.31 8.69 20.37
N ARG A 269 0.00 8.95 20.34
CA ARG A 269 0.56 10.19 19.78
C ARG A 269 0.68 10.09 18.27
N SER A 270 0.09 11.04 17.57
CA SER A 270 0.38 11.30 16.16
C SER A 270 1.81 11.81 15.99
N LEU A 271 2.65 11.05 15.28
CA LEU A 271 4.02 11.44 14.99
C LEU A 271 4.03 12.58 13.96
N ALA A 272 4.53 13.75 14.33
CA ALA A 272 4.63 14.92 13.44
C ALA A 272 3.29 15.34 12.78
N GLY A 273 2.16 15.04 13.42
CA GLY A 273 0.83 15.33 12.86
C GLY A 273 0.30 14.30 11.87
N LEU A 274 1.05 13.21 11.61
CA LEU A 274 0.55 12.11 10.78
C LEU A 274 -0.70 11.48 11.40
N PRO A 275 -1.71 11.13 10.60
CA PRO A 275 -2.89 10.45 11.09
C PRO A 275 -2.51 9.03 11.51
N ASP A 276 -2.73 8.73 12.78
CA ASP A 276 -2.25 7.51 13.41
C ASP A 276 -3.36 6.46 13.41
N PHE A 277 -3.07 5.25 12.94
CA PHE A 277 -4.03 4.15 12.95
C PHE A 277 -4.33 3.74 14.39
N LYS A 278 -5.61 3.53 14.68
CA LYS A 278 -6.07 3.10 16.01
C LYS A 278 -5.81 1.61 16.25
N THR A 279 -4.55 1.26 16.48
CA THR A 279 -4.12 -0.14 16.69
C THR A 279 -4.65 -0.76 18.00
N GLU A 280 -5.13 0.06 18.93
CA GLU A 280 -5.81 -0.36 20.16
C GLU A 280 -7.31 -0.67 19.95
N GLN A 281 -7.86 -0.38 18.77
CA GLN A 281 -9.27 -0.63 18.44
C GLN A 281 -9.55 -2.14 18.43
N ALA A 282 -10.31 -2.62 19.41
CA ALA A 282 -10.70 -4.04 19.48
C ALA A 282 -11.91 -4.40 18.60
N SER A 283 -12.70 -3.41 18.17
CA SER A 283 -13.83 -3.61 17.27
C SER A 283 -13.39 -3.68 15.82
N LYS A 284 -14.02 -4.58 15.05
CA LYS A 284 -13.81 -4.65 13.60
C LYS A 284 -14.23 -3.32 12.96
N VAL A 285 -13.34 -2.76 12.15
CA VAL A 285 -13.59 -1.60 11.30
C VAL A 285 -13.87 -2.05 9.86
N GLY A 286 -14.78 -1.34 9.17
CA GLY A 286 -15.11 -1.62 7.77
C GLY A 286 -14.05 -1.08 6.81
N ILE A 287 -14.25 -1.26 5.50
CA ILE A 287 -13.35 -0.67 4.50
C ILE A 287 -13.48 0.86 4.55
N PRO A 288 -12.37 1.62 4.64
CA PRO A 288 -12.35 3.09 4.59
C PRO A 288 -13.16 3.67 3.43
N LYS A 289 -13.78 4.83 3.63
CA LYS A 289 -14.61 5.45 2.59
C LYS A 289 -13.77 5.95 1.40
N ILE A 290 -12.57 6.47 1.64
CA ILE A 290 -11.61 6.80 0.57
C ILE A 290 -11.30 5.56 -0.28
N LEU A 291 -11.12 4.42 0.38
CA LEU A 291 -11.05 3.06 -0.16
C LEU A 291 -12.08 2.81 -1.25
N GLN A 292 -13.33 2.85 -0.78
CA GLN A 292 -14.51 2.58 -1.58
C GLN A 292 -14.65 3.57 -2.75
N THR A 293 -14.40 4.86 -2.50
CA THR A 293 -14.49 5.90 -3.53
C THR A 293 -13.46 5.67 -4.64
N LYS A 294 -12.19 5.46 -4.26
CA LYS A 294 -11.10 5.18 -5.19
C LYS A 294 -11.38 3.94 -6.02
N TRP A 295 -11.64 2.81 -5.37
CA TRP A 295 -11.89 1.55 -6.09
C TRP A 295 -13.14 1.60 -6.96
N SER A 296 -14.16 2.39 -6.59
CA SER A 296 -15.31 2.63 -7.47
C SER A 296 -14.91 3.36 -8.75
N ARG A 297 -14.08 4.41 -8.64
CA ARG A 297 -13.59 5.18 -9.81
C ARG A 297 -12.73 4.33 -10.73
N GLU A 298 -11.97 3.41 -10.17
CA GLU A 298 -11.10 2.48 -10.90
C GLU A 298 -11.85 1.25 -11.43
N GLY A 299 -13.13 1.08 -11.10
CA GLY A 299 -13.91 -0.12 -11.47
C GLY A 299 -13.48 -1.40 -10.74
N ARG A 300 -12.78 -1.28 -9.61
CA ARG A 300 -12.28 -2.39 -8.78
C ARG A 300 -13.09 -2.67 -7.51
N LEU A 301 -14.08 -1.85 -7.16
CA LEU A 301 -14.77 -1.99 -5.87
C LEU A 301 -15.31 -3.41 -5.63
N ASP A 302 -15.96 -4.00 -6.64
CA ASP A 302 -16.55 -5.34 -6.50
C ASP A 302 -15.48 -6.42 -6.27
N SER A 303 -14.31 -6.34 -6.93
CA SER A 303 -13.23 -7.30 -6.73
C SER A 303 -12.55 -7.15 -5.37
N GLU A 304 -12.47 -5.93 -4.84
CA GLU A 304 -11.85 -5.65 -3.53
C GLU A 304 -12.78 -5.96 -2.34
N THR A 305 -14.09 -6.14 -2.60
CA THR A 305 -15.10 -6.36 -1.56
C THR A 305 -15.78 -7.72 -1.60
N ALA A 306 -15.49 -8.55 -2.61
CA ALA A 306 -15.98 -9.92 -2.76
C ALA A 306 -15.40 -10.87 -1.70
#